data_AF-A0A377VAG9-F1
#
_entry.id   AF-A0A377VAG9-F1
#
_cell.length_a   1.000
_cell.length_b   1.000
_cell.length_c   1.000
_cell.angle_alpha   90.00
_cell.angle_beta   90.00
_cell.angle_gamma   90.00
#
_symmetry.space_group_name_H-M   'P 1'
#
loop_
_entity.id
_entity.type
_entity.pdbx_description
1 polymer ?
#
loop_
_entity_poly.entity_id
_entity_poly.type
_entity_poly.pdbx_seq_one_letter_code
_entity_poly.pdbx_strand_id
1 'polypeptide(L)'
;MSFAGQKDKHAVTEQWLCARVPGKEMPDLSKFQLEGCQVLEYARHKRKLRLGALKGNQFTVILREISDRQDVETRLQAIAERGVPNYFGAQRFGIGGSNLQGALRWAESGAPVRDRNKRSFWLSAARSALFNQQVSIRLKKTEFNQVVDGDALQLAGRGSWFVVTPEELEVSQARVHNRELMITATLPGSGDWGSQRDALAFEQAAIAEETALQALLVREKVEAARRAMLLYPQQLSWNWWDDVTVELRFWLPAGSFATSVVRELINTTGDYANIAE
;
A
#
# COMPACT_ATOMS: atom_id res chain seq x y z
N MET A 1 22.45 -11.34 5.20
CA MET A 1 22.01 -9.92 5.20
C MET A 1 20.48 -9.89 5.13
N SER A 2 19.82 -8.89 5.71
CA SER A 2 18.37 -8.66 5.62
C SER A 2 18.05 -7.17 5.61
N PHE A 3 16.81 -6.82 5.27
CA PHE A 3 16.33 -5.44 5.12
C PHE A 3 14.85 -5.35 5.51
N ALA A 4 14.34 -4.12 5.72
CA ALA A 4 12.96 -3.89 6.11
C ALA A 4 11.97 -3.92 4.94
N GLY A 5 12.41 -3.58 3.73
CA GLY A 5 11.58 -3.60 2.52
C GLY A 5 12.44 -3.32 1.30
N GLN A 6 11.92 -3.67 0.13
CA GLN A 6 12.57 -3.30 -1.13
C GLN A 6 12.40 -1.80 -1.38
N LYS A 7 13.31 -1.23 -2.16
CA LYS A 7 13.32 0.16 -2.59
C LYS A 7 13.43 0.20 -4.12
N ASP A 8 12.94 1.28 -4.71
CA ASP A 8 12.91 1.42 -6.16
C ASP A 8 14.32 1.48 -6.73
N LYS A 9 14.55 0.71 -7.80
CA LYS A 9 15.85 0.65 -8.48
C LYS A 9 16.19 1.96 -9.19
N HIS A 10 15.18 2.64 -9.73
CA HIS A 10 15.31 3.87 -10.50
C HIS A 10 14.93 5.08 -9.64
N ALA A 11 15.56 5.20 -8.48
CA ALA A 11 15.38 6.30 -7.55
C ALA A 11 16.64 6.45 -6.67
N VAL A 12 16.82 7.62 -6.06
CA VAL A 12 17.78 7.79 -4.96
C VAL A 12 17.08 7.35 -3.68
N THR A 13 17.61 6.33 -3.01
CA THR A 13 16.95 5.74 -1.83
C THR A 13 17.93 5.57 -0.68
N GLU A 14 17.46 5.89 0.51
CA GLU A 14 18.15 5.62 1.77
C GLU A 14 17.43 4.48 2.50
N GLN A 15 18.17 3.46 2.94
CA GLN A 15 17.59 2.34 3.69
C GLN A 15 18.57 1.69 4.65
N TRP A 16 18.01 1.06 5.68
CA TRP A 16 18.75 0.22 6.62
C TRP A 16 18.93 -1.20 6.09
N LEU A 17 20.18 -1.67 6.10
CA LEU A 17 20.56 -3.06 5.92
C LEU A 17 21.00 -3.67 7.26
N CYS A 18 20.80 -4.97 7.43
CA CYS A 18 21.18 -5.70 8.64
C CYS A 18 22.03 -6.92 8.28
N ALA A 19 23.30 -6.90 8.73
CA ALA A 19 24.20 -8.04 8.66
C ALA A 19 24.41 -8.63 10.05
N ARG A 20 24.32 -9.97 10.16
CA ARG A 20 24.61 -10.67 11.42
C ARG A 20 26.13 -10.87 11.51
N VAL A 21 26.78 -10.07 12.35
CA VAL A 21 28.21 -10.19 12.67
C VAL A 21 28.33 -10.48 14.18
N PRO A 22 28.58 -11.73 14.58
CA PRO A 22 28.78 -12.10 15.99
C PRO A 22 29.96 -11.35 16.64
N GLY A 23 30.06 -11.44 17.97
CA GLY A 23 31.12 -10.76 18.72
C GLY A 23 30.79 -9.30 19.05
N LYS A 24 31.79 -8.57 19.57
CA LYS A 24 31.66 -7.17 20.00
C LYS A 24 32.33 -6.18 19.05
N GLU A 25 33.29 -6.63 18.25
CA GLU A 25 34.08 -5.78 17.33
C GLU A 25 33.22 -5.20 16.20
N MET A 26 33.38 -3.91 15.90
CA MET A 26 32.70 -3.29 14.77
C MET A 26 33.58 -3.37 13.52
N PRO A 27 33.14 -4.02 12.42
CA PRO A 27 33.86 -3.92 11.16
C PRO A 27 33.86 -2.47 10.67
N ASP A 28 34.97 -2.02 10.12
CA ASP A 28 35.10 -0.68 9.55
C ASP A 28 34.39 -0.61 8.19
N LEU A 29 33.08 -0.33 8.23
CA LEU A 29 32.24 -0.23 7.03
C LEU A 29 32.45 1.08 6.26
N SER A 30 33.21 2.04 6.79
CA SER A 30 33.57 3.26 6.06
C SER A 30 34.42 2.97 4.80
N LYS A 31 35.09 1.81 4.78
CA LYS A 31 35.91 1.34 3.65
C LYS A 31 35.12 0.57 2.60
N PHE A 32 33.85 0.26 2.85
CA PHE A 32 33.02 -0.44 1.87
C PHE A 32 32.67 0.48 0.72
N GLN A 33 33.08 0.11 -0.50
CA GLN A 33 32.82 0.84 -1.72
C GLN A 33 32.05 -0.05 -2.69
N LEU A 34 30.97 0.49 -3.24
CA LEU A 34 30.18 -0.14 -4.28
C LEU A 34 29.62 0.98 -5.17
N GLU A 35 29.74 0.83 -6.49
CA GLU A 35 29.23 1.83 -7.44
C GLU A 35 27.73 2.08 -7.22
N GLY A 36 27.34 3.35 -7.22
CA GLY A 36 25.95 3.77 -6.98
C GLY A 36 25.47 3.60 -5.54
N CYS A 37 26.34 3.25 -4.58
CA CYS A 37 26.00 3.07 -3.18
C CYS A 37 26.95 3.85 -2.26
N GLN A 38 26.42 4.41 -1.18
CA GLN A 38 27.20 5.09 -0.15
C GLN A 38 26.76 4.61 1.24
N VAL A 39 27.73 4.29 2.11
CA VAL A 39 27.46 4.02 3.52
C VAL A 39 27.33 5.35 4.26
N LEU A 40 26.16 5.61 4.85
CA LEU A 40 25.90 6.84 5.61
C LEU A 40 26.11 6.64 7.11
N GLU A 41 25.65 5.52 7.66
CA GLU A 41 25.73 5.18 9.08
C GLU A 41 25.80 3.66 9.29
N TYR A 42 26.46 3.21 10.36
CA TYR A 42 26.42 1.82 10.80
C TYR A 42 26.53 1.68 12.32
N ALA A 43 25.72 0.78 12.89
CA ALA A 43 25.69 0.50 14.33
C ALA A 43 25.31 -0.96 14.61
N ARG A 44 25.65 -1.44 15.82
CA ARG A 44 25.24 -2.77 16.29
C ARG A 44 23.80 -2.72 16.77
N HIS A 45 23.03 -3.75 16.46
CA HIS A 45 21.65 -3.88 16.92
C HIS A 45 21.36 -5.30 17.43
N LYS A 46 20.55 -5.41 18.49
CA LYS A 46 20.26 -6.71 19.14
C LYS A 46 19.39 -7.63 18.29
N ARG A 47 18.45 -7.06 17.52
CA ARG A 47 17.47 -7.81 16.74
C ARG A 47 17.75 -7.70 15.25
N LYS A 48 17.55 -8.79 14.52
CA LYS A 48 17.57 -8.82 13.05
C LYS A 48 16.46 -7.92 12.50
N LEU A 49 16.78 -7.10 11.49
CA LEU A 49 15.79 -6.35 10.72
C LEU A 49 14.99 -7.31 9.83
N ARG A 50 13.66 -7.32 9.99
CA ARG A 50 12.73 -8.19 9.26
C ARG A 50 11.98 -7.40 8.18
N LEU A 51 11.54 -8.09 7.13
CA LEU A 51 10.63 -7.51 6.14
C LEU A 51 9.36 -6.98 6.81
N GLY A 52 8.91 -5.80 6.40
CA GLY A 52 7.79 -5.07 6.98
C GLY A 52 8.10 -4.32 8.28
N ALA A 53 9.29 -4.47 8.86
CA ALA A 53 9.67 -3.82 10.13
C ALA A 53 10.20 -2.39 9.93
N LEU A 54 9.48 -1.58 9.16
CA LEU A 54 9.69 -0.13 9.02
C LEU A 54 8.42 0.61 9.40
N LYS A 55 8.55 1.85 9.86
CA LYS A 55 7.37 2.71 10.13
C LYS A 55 6.75 3.20 8.81
N GLY A 56 7.59 3.55 7.84
CA GLY A 56 7.18 4.17 6.58
C GLY A 56 8.38 4.73 5.83
N ASN A 57 8.13 5.57 4.82
CA ASN A 57 9.16 6.22 4.03
C ASN A 57 8.81 7.71 3.86
N GLN A 58 9.84 8.56 3.89
CA GLN A 58 9.76 9.94 3.45
C GLN A 58 10.02 9.99 1.95
N PHE A 59 9.20 10.74 1.21
CA PHE A 59 9.33 10.93 -0.22
C PHE A 59 9.61 12.39 -0.53
N THR A 60 10.50 12.60 -1.50
CA THR A 60 10.63 13.85 -2.26
C THR A 60 10.51 13.48 -3.72
N VAL A 61 9.47 13.97 -4.38
CA VAL A 61 9.12 13.62 -5.77
C VAL A 61 9.08 14.90 -6.58
N ILE A 62 9.77 14.93 -7.72
CA ILE A 62 9.69 16.06 -8.65
C ILE A 62 8.88 15.61 -9.84
N LEU A 63 7.72 16.23 -10.03
CA LEU A 63 6.92 16.07 -11.24
C LEU A 63 7.34 17.16 -12.23
N ARG A 64 7.62 16.77 -13.47
CA ARG A 64 8.09 17.64 -14.55
C ARG A 64 7.11 17.58 -15.71
N GLU A 65 7.19 18.57 -16.60
CA GLU A 65 6.38 18.65 -17.82
C GLU A 65 4.86 18.59 -17.51
N ILE A 66 4.46 19.24 -16.42
CA ILE A 66 3.04 19.35 -16.05
C ILE A 66 2.32 20.15 -17.11
N SER A 67 1.30 19.55 -17.71
CA SER A 67 0.48 20.17 -18.76
C SER A 67 -0.55 21.16 -18.22
N ASP A 68 -1.06 20.93 -17.00
CA ASP A 68 -2.06 21.78 -16.35
C ASP A 68 -1.71 21.98 -14.87
N ARG A 69 -1.10 23.13 -14.58
CA ARG A 69 -0.72 23.53 -13.22
C ARG A 69 -1.93 23.70 -12.30
N GLN A 70 -3.02 24.26 -12.80
CA GLN A 70 -4.18 24.60 -11.98
C GLN A 70 -4.95 23.34 -11.56
N ASP A 71 -5.05 22.36 -12.45
CA ASP A 71 -5.60 21.04 -12.12
C ASP A 71 -4.77 20.34 -11.04
N VAL A 72 -3.44 20.30 -11.20
CA VAL A 72 -2.53 19.69 -10.19
C VAL A 72 -2.61 20.40 -8.85
N GLU A 73 -2.63 21.73 -8.82
CA GLU A 73 -2.77 22.51 -7.59
C GLU A 73 -4.09 22.20 -6.87
N THR A 74 -5.20 22.17 -7.61
CA THR A 74 -6.53 21.83 -7.07
C THR A 74 -6.55 20.40 -6.50
N ARG A 75 -5.91 19.45 -7.19
CA ARG A 75 -5.79 18.06 -6.73
C ARG A 75 -4.91 17.94 -5.49
N LEU A 76 -3.79 18.67 -5.40
CA LEU A 76 -2.94 18.67 -4.20
C LEU A 76 -3.69 19.14 -2.96
N GLN A 77 -4.50 20.19 -3.10
CA GLN A 77 -5.38 20.68 -2.04
C GLN A 77 -6.41 19.62 -1.65
N ALA A 78 -7.08 19.00 -2.64
CA ALA A 78 -8.03 17.92 -2.38
C ALA A 78 -7.37 16.70 -1.68
N ILE A 79 -6.15 16.33 -2.06
CA ILE A 79 -5.38 15.26 -1.41
C ILE A 79 -5.02 15.62 0.03
N ALA A 80 -4.64 16.88 0.30
CA ALA A 80 -4.34 17.33 1.66
C ALA A 80 -5.57 17.22 2.58
N GLU A 81 -6.77 17.46 2.04
CA GLU A 81 -8.04 17.41 2.77
C GLU A 81 -8.65 16.00 2.86
N ARG A 82 -8.61 15.22 1.78
CA ARG A 82 -9.40 13.99 1.61
C ARG A 82 -8.54 12.73 1.44
N GLY A 83 -7.23 12.90 1.31
CA GLY A 83 -6.31 11.80 1.02
C GLY A 83 -6.49 11.23 -0.39
N VAL A 84 -5.95 10.05 -0.60
CA VAL A 84 -6.07 9.28 -1.85
C VAL A 84 -6.53 7.85 -1.55
N PRO A 85 -7.11 7.14 -2.53
CA PRO A 85 -7.32 5.71 -2.43
C PRO A 85 -5.99 4.97 -2.17
N ASN A 86 -5.97 4.07 -1.18
CA ASN A 86 -4.77 3.33 -0.80
C ASN A 86 -4.53 2.08 -1.66
N TYR A 87 -4.71 2.22 -2.97
CA TYR A 87 -4.56 1.13 -3.93
C TYR A 87 -3.15 0.54 -3.92
N PHE A 88 -3.07 -0.73 -4.27
CA PHE A 88 -1.83 -1.29 -4.79
C PHE A 88 -1.67 -0.85 -6.25
N GLY A 89 -0.58 -0.16 -6.58
CA GLY A 89 -0.30 0.26 -7.96
C GLY A 89 0.13 -0.89 -8.87
N ALA A 90 0.13 -0.65 -10.19
CA ALA A 90 0.48 -1.58 -11.26
C ALA A 90 1.68 -2.49 -10.98
N GLN A 91 2.78 -1.96 -10.40
CA GLN A 91 3.97 -2.74 -10.05
C GLN A 91 3.65 -4.00 -9.21
N ARG A 92 2.60 -3.96 -8.36
CA ARG A 92 2.15 -5.10 -7.56
C ARG A 92 1.70 -6.29 -8.42
N PHE A 93 1.18 -6.02 -9.60
CA PHE A 93 0.60 -7.01 -10.51
C PHE A 93 1.62 -7.56 -11.52
N GLY A 94 2.89 -7.14 -11.44
CA GLY A 94 3.97 -7.56 -12.33
C GLY A 94 3.93 -6.86 -13.68
N ILE A 95 5.00 -6.99 -14.46
CA ILE A 95 5.11 -6.39 -15.80
C ILE A 95 3.94 -6.89 -16.65
N GLY A 96 3.17 -5.97 -17.22
CA GLY A 96 1.99 -6.27 -18.03
C GLY A 96 0.89 -7.07 -17.29
N GLY A 97 0.82 -6.99 -15.96
CA GLY A 97 -0.16 -7.75 -15.15
C GLY A 97 0.15 -9.25 -15.03
N SER A 98 1.36 -9.69 -15.37
CA SER A 98 1.77 -11.10 -15.42
C SER A 98 1.59 -11.86 -14.11
N ASN A 99 1.69 -11.21 -12.94
CA ASN A 99 1.46 -11.87 -11.65
C ASN A 99 -0.03 -12.14 -11.42
N LEU A 100 -0.91 -11.21 -11.79
CA LEU A 100 -2.36 -11.40 -11.65
C LEU A 100 -2.87 -12.46 -12.63
N GLN A 101 -2.46 -12.39 -13.90
CA GLN A 101 -2.78 -13.41 -14.90
C GLN A 101 -2.25 -14.79 -14.51
N GLY A 102 -1.07 -14.84 -13.90
CA GLY A 102 -0.50 -16.06 -13.34
C GLY A 102 -1.35 -16.64 -12.20
N ALA A 103 -1.81 -15.78 -11.29
CA ALA A 103 -2.70 -16.18 -10.20
C ALA A 103 -4.05 -16.72 -10.72
N LEU A 104 -4.66 -16.08 -11.72
CA LEU A 104 -5.90 -16.54 -12.34
C LEU A 104 -5.75 -17.93 -12.98
N ARG A 105 -4.73 -18.13 -13.83
CA ARG A 105 -4.45 -19.45 -14.43
C ARG A 105 -4.19 -20.53 -13.37
N TRP A 106 -3.57 -20.16 -12.25
CA TRP A 106 -3.34 -21.09 -11.15
C TRP A 106 -4.61 -21.40 -10.35
N ALA A 107 -5.49 -20.41 -10.17
CA ALA A 107 -6.79 -20.62 -9.56
C ALA A 107 -7.62 -21.63 -10.37
N GLU A 108 -7.66 -21.46 -11.69
CA GLU A 108 -8.42 -22.30 -12.63
C GLU A 108 -7.86 -23.72 -12.76
N SER A 109 -6.54 -23.86 -12.94
CA SER A 109 -5.92 -25.18 -13.20
C SER A 109 -5.81 -26.05 -11.95
N GLY A 110 -5.71 -25.46 -10.76
CA GLY A 110 -5.48 -26.18 -9.50
C GLY A 110 -4.09 -26.84 -9.37
N ALA A 111 -3.23 -26.74 -10.39
CA ALA A 111 -1.92 -27.38 -10.40
C ALA A 111 -0.98 -26.74 -9.34
N PRO A 112 -0.18 -27.52 -8.59
CA PRO A 112 0.68 -26.97 -7.56
C PRO A 112 1.81 -26.13 -8.16
N VAL A 113 2.02 -24.93 -7.61
CA VAL A 113 3.14 -24.05 -7.99
C VAL A 113 4.35 -24.36 -7.13
N ARG A 114 5.37 -24.99 -7.72
CA ARG A 114 6.60 -25.41 -7.01
C ARG A 114 7.51 -24.25 -6.63
N ASP A 115 7.56 -23.20 -7.46
CA ASP A 115 8.38 -22.02 -7.20
C ASP A 115 7.74 -21.17 -6.10
N ARG A 116 8.42 -21.08 -4.96
CA ARG A 116 7.94 -20.36 -3.77
C ARG A 116 7.83 -18.86 -3.99
N ASN A 117 8.74 -18.25 -4.76
CA ASN A 117 8.71 -16.82 -5.02
C ASN A 117 7.56 -16.48 -5.94
N LYS A 118 7.40 -17.25 -7.02
CA LYS A 118 6.29 -17.11 -7.98
C LYS A 118 4.95 -17.30 -7.29
N ARG A 119 4.81 -18.34 -6.46
CA ARG A 119 3.65 -18.56 -5.58
C ARG A 119 3.36 -17.34 -4.71
N SER A 120 4.36 -16.77 -4.04
CA SER A 120 4.18 -15.59 -3.19
C SER A 120 3.75 -14.35 -3.98
N PHE A 121 4.30 -14.11 -5.16
CA PHE A 121 3.92 -12.98 -6.00
C PHE A 121 2.49 -13.11 -6.51
N TRP A 122 2.09 -14.30 -6.95
CA TRP A 122 0.74 -14.57 -7.43
C TRP A 122 -0.32 -14.41 -6.34
N LEU A 123 -0.08 -14.97 -5.15
CA LEU A 123 -0.99 -14.79 -4.01
C LEU A 123 -1.08 -13.32 -3.58
N SER A 124 0.06 -12.61 -3.58
CA SER A 124 0.08 -11.18 -3.29
C SER A 124 -0.72 -10.39 -4.33
N ALA A 125 -0.58 -10.70 -5.62
CA ALA A 125 -1.30 -10.01 -6.70
C ALA A 125 -2.82 -10.27 -6.61
N ALA A 126 -3.24 -11.52 -6.41
CA ALA A 126 -4.63 -11.91 -6.27
C ALA A 126 -5.36 -11.10 -5.19
N ARG A 127 -4.87 -11.17 -3.94
CA ARG A 127 -5.52 -10.45 -2.83
C ARG A 127 -5.46 -8.92 -2.97
N SER A 128 -4.42 -8.39 -3.64
CA SER A 128 -4.29 -6.95 -3.90
C SER A 128 -5.32 -6.46 -4.92
N ALA A 129 -5.61 -7.25 -5.95
CA ALA A 129 -6.62 -6.93 -6.95
C ALA A 129 -8.02 -6.89 -6.32
N LEU A 130 -8.35 -7.91 -5.52
CA LEU A 130 -9.62 -7.97 -4.80
C LEU A 130 -9.79 -6.80 -3.81
N PHE A 131 -8.71 -6.39 -3.13
CA PHE A 131 -8.73 -5.19 -2.30
C PHE A 131 -9.01 -3.93 -3.13
N ASN A 132 -8.29 -3.72 -4.23
CA ASN A 132 -8.49 -2.56 -5.10
C ASN A 132 -9.92 -2.50 -5.64
N GLN A 133 -10.52 -3.64 -6.01
CA GLN A 133 -11.90 -3.72 -6.49
C GLN A 133 -12.91 -3.28 -5.44
N GLN A 134 -12.80 -3.79 -4.21
CA GLN A 134 -13.68 -3.39 -3.09
C GLN A 134 -13.58 -1.88 -2.80
N VAL A 135 -12.36 -1.35 -2.74
CA VAL A 135 -12.13 0.08 -2.54
C VAL A 135 -12.77 0.89 -3.67
N SER A 136 -12.58 0.48 -4.92
CA SER A 136 -13.16 1.17 -6.08
C SER A 136 -14.69 1.17 -6.08
N ILE A 137 -15.31 0.08 -5.63
CA ILE A 137 -16.77 0.00 -5.49
C ILE A 137 -17.25 0.89 -4.35
N ARG A 138 -16.55 0.92 -3.21
CA ARG A 138 -16.91 1.76 -2.07
C ARG A 138 -16.79 3.26 -2.39
N LEU A 139 -15.78 3.66 -3.15
CA LEU A 139 -15.58 5.04 -3.58
C LEU A 139 -16.67 5.57 -4.53
N LYS A 140 -17.48 4.70 -5.14
CA LYS A 140 -18.64 5.12 -5.95
C LYS A 140 -19.84 5.59 -5.11
N LYS A 141 -19.83 5.35 -3.79
CA LYS A 141 -20.87 5.87 -2.88
C LYS A 141 -20.68 7.38 -2.71
N THR A 142 -21.79 8.12 -2.61
CA THR A 142 -21.77 9.57 -2.36
C THR A 142 -20.97 9.91 -1.10
N GLU A 143 -21.17 9.16 -0.01
CA GLU A 143 -20.44 9.29 1.24
C GLU A 143 -19.53 8.08 1.45
N PHE A 144 -18.49 7.94 0.64
CA PHE A 144 -17.59 6.77 0.69
C PHE A 144 -16.88 6.61 2.04
N ASN A 145 -16.70 7.69 2.79
CA ASN A 145 -16.05 7.71 4.11
C ASN A 145 -17.05 7.64 5.28
N GLN A 146 -18.32 7.29 5.00
CA GLN A 146 -19.30 6.96 6.03
C GLN A 146 -19.01 5.60 6.64
N VAL A 147 -18.97 5.56 7.97
CA VAL A 147 -18.89 4.36 8.80
C VAL A 147 -20.27 3.69 8.79
N VAL A 148 -20.28 2.39 8.53
CA VAL A 148 -21.49 1.55 8.56
C VAL A 148 -21.37 0.45 9.61
N ASP A 149 -22.50 -0.16 9.96
CA ASP A 149 -22.51 -1.24 10.95
C ASP A 149 -21.60 -2.40 10.52
N GLY A 150 -20.71 -2.80 11.42
CA GLY A 150 -19.76 -3.88 11.21
C GLY A 150 -18.50 -3.49 10.45
N ASP A 151 -18.28 -2.20 10.18
CA ASP A 151 -17.01 -1.73 9.63
C ASP A 151 -15.84 -2.11 10.54
N ALA A 152 -14.77 -2.63 9.94
CA ALA A 152 -13.50 -2.81 10.63
C ALA A 152 -12.70 -1.50 10.55
N LEU A 153 -12.60 -0.78 11.66
CA LEU A 153 -11.86 0.47 11.76
C LEU A 153 -10.46 0.25 12.33
N GLN A 154 -9.45 0.68 11.57
CA GLN A 154 -8.04 0.61 11.96
C GLN A 154 -7.59 1.91 12.63
N LEU A 155 -6.82 1.80 13.70
CA LEU A 155 -6.22 2.95 14.36
C LEU A 155 -5.09 3.52 13.50
N ALA A 156 -5.09 4.84 13.28
CA ALA A 156 -4.09 5.49 12.44
C ALA A 156 -2.65 5.20 12.91
N GLY A 157 -1.78 4.86 11.96
CA GLY A 157 -0.35 4.61 12.20
C GLY A 157 -0.01 3.27 12.87
N ARG A 158 -0.99 2.39 13.14
CA ARG A 158 -0.75 1.04 13.72
C ARG A 158 -1.68 -0.02 13.12
N GLY A 159 -1.31 -1.29 13.29
CA GLY A 159 -2.03 -2.41 12.69
C GLY A 159 -3.36 -2.77 13.39
N SER A 160 -3.56 -2.34 14.63
CA SER A 160 -4.74 -2.70 15.43
C SER A 160 -6.03 -2.11 14.85
N TRP A 161 -7.09 -2.92 14.82
CA TRP A 161 -8.42 -2.56 14.34
C TRP A 161 -9.50 -3.21 15.21
N PHE A 162 -10.72 -2.70 15.14
CA PHE A 162 -11.89 -3.23 15.83
C PHE A 162 -13.13 -3.10 14.93
N VAL A 163 -14.22 -3.79 15.28
CA VAL A 163 -15.48 -3.77 14.54
C VAL A 163 -16.43 -2.78 15.21
N VAL A 164 -17.01 -1.87 14.42
CA VAL A 164 -17.97 -0.87 14.91
C VAL A 164 -19.35 -1.49 15.05
N THR A 165 -20.06 -1.15 16.13
CA THR A 165 -21.47 -1.49 16.35
C THR A 165 -22.39 -0.28 16.10
N PRO A 166 -23.72 -0.48 15.96
CA PRO A 166 -24.66 0.61 15.72
C PRO A 166 -24.59 1.73 16.78
N GLU A 167 -24.32 1.39 18.04
CA GLU A 167 -24.22 2.33 19.16
C GLU A 167 -22.96 3.22 19.08
N GLU A 168 -21.94 2.79 18.34
CA GLU A 168 -20.65 3.45 18.23
C GLU A 168 -20.49 4.23 16.91
N LEU A 169 -21.50 4.27 16.04
CA LEU A 169 -21.40 4.86 14.70
C LEU A 169 -21.04 6.34 14.73
N GLU A 170 -21.71 7.16 15.56
CA GLU A 170 -21.49 8.60 15.60
C GLU A 170 -20.09 8.95 16.12
N VAL A 171 -19.67 8.33 17.23
CA VAL A 171 -18.32 8.55 17.78
C VAL A 171 -17.24 8.03 16.83
N SER A 172 -17.47 6.92 16.15
CA SER A 172 -16.54 6.37 15.17
C SER A 172 -16.43 7.25 13.93
N GLN A 173 -17.55 7.80 13.45
CA GLN A 173 -17.58 8.73 12.33
C GLN A 173 -16.77 10.00 12.62
N ALA A 174 -16.95 10.59 13.81
CA ALA A 174 -16.17 11.75 14.23
C ALA A 174 -14.66 11.46 14.23
N ARG A 175 -14.26 10.28 14.69
CA ARG A 175 -12.85 9.84 14.72
C ARG A 175 -12.30 9.52 13.32
N VAL A 176 -13.14 9.05 12.40
CA VAL A 176 -12.79 8.90 10.98
C VAL A 176 -12.59 10.26 10.31
N HIS A 177 -13.48 11.24 10.56
CA HIS A 177 -13.31 12.62 10.09
C HIS A 177 -12.02 13.25 10.62
N ASN A 178 -11.70 13.01 11.89
CA ASN A 178 -10.46 13.48 12.53
C ASN A 178 -9.23 12.65 12.16
N ARG A 179 -9.37 11.65 11.27
CA ARG A 179 -8.28 10.77 10.80
C ARG A 179 -7.57 9.96 11.90
N GLU A 180 -8.24 9.74 13.02
CA GLU A 180 -7.78 8.86 14.10
C GLU A 180 -8.06 7.39 13.78
N LEU A 181 -9.13 7.16 13.02
CA LEU A 181 -9.58 5.87 12.54
C LEU A 181 -9.62 5.85 11.02
N MET A 182 -9.34 4.68 10.47
CA MET A 182 -9.33 4.40 9.05
C MET A 182 -10.35 3.32 8.76
N ILE A 183 -11.33 3.61 7.90
CA ILE A 183 -12.14 2.57 7.28
C ILE A 183 -11.21 1.67 6.49
N THR A 184 -11.35 0.35 6.67
CA THR A 184 -10.54 -0.65 5.99
C THR A 184 -11.38 -1.42 4.98
N ALA A 185 -10.71 -2.03 3.99
CA ALA A 185 -11.26 -3.12 3.19
C ALA A 185 -10.49 -4.42 3.47
N THR A 186 -11.12 -5.57 3.23
CA THR A 186 -10.43 -6.85 3.41
C THR A 186 -9.36 -7.05 2.34
N LEU A 187 -8.26 -7.66 2.76
CA LEU A 187 -7.37 -8.43 1.91
C LEU A 187 -7.81 -9.89 2.03
N PRO A 188 -8.59 -10.43 1.06
CA PRO A 188 -9.22 -11.74 1.21
C PRO A 188 -8.23 -12.88 1.47
N GLY A 189 -8.72 -13.92 2.11
CA GLY A 189 -7.92 -15.04 2.61
C GLY A 189 -8.74 -16.08 3.36
N SER A 190 -8.05 -17.05 3.98
CA SER A 190 -8.61 -17.96 4.98
C SER A 190 -9.02 -17.21 6.25
N GLY A 191 -9.97 -17.79 6.99
CA GLY A 191 -10.50 -17.22 8.23
C GLY A 191 -11.48 -16.07 7.99
N ASP A 192 -11.86 -15.42 9.09
CA ASP A 192 -12.81 -14.30 9.06
C ASP A 192 -12.17 -13.04 8.47
N TRP A 193 -12.92 -12.32 7.64
CA TRP A 193 -12.45 -11.09 6.98
C TRP A 193 -12.37 -9.88 7.91
N GLY A 194 -12.89 -10.03 9.13
CA GLY A 194 -12.86 -9.03 10.19
C GLY A 194 -14.09 -8.12 10.22
N SER A 195 -14.55 -7.62 9.08
CA SER A 195 -15.84 -6.90 9.00
C SER A 195 -17.01 -7.83 9.35
N GLN A 196 -18.11 -7.23 9.77
CA GLN A 196 -19.34 -7.93 10.13
C GLN A 196 -20.57 -7.28 9.48
N ARG A 197 -21.73 -7.94 9.55
CA ARG A 197 -23.05 -7.36 9.23
C ARG A 197 -23.05 -6.63 7.87
N ASP A 198 -23.51 -5.38 7.82
CA ASP A 198 -23.65 -4.61 6.58
C ASP A 198 -22.32 -4.41 5.85
N ALA A 199 -21.25 -4.13 6.59
CA ALA A 199 -19.91 -3.99 6.00
C ALA A 199 -19.41 -5.31 5.37
N LEU A 200 -19.63 -6.45 6.04
CA LEU A 200 -19.26 -7.76 5.49
C LEU A 200 -20.08 -8.12 4.26
N ALA A 201 -21.40 -7.90 4.30
CA ALA A 201 -22.27 -8.14 3.17
C ALA A 201 -21.84 -7.31 1.95
N PHE A 202 -21.46 -6.05 2.18
CA PHE A 202 -20.90 -5.19 1.13
C PHE A 202 -19.58 -5.73 0.57
N GLU A 203 -18.62 -6.10 1.43
CA GLU A 203 -17.33 -6.64 0.97
C GLU A 203 -17.49 -7.93 0.17
N GLN A 204 -18.36 -8.84 0.60
CA GLN A 204 -18.66 -10.09 -0.11
C GLN A 204 -19.32 -9.81 -1.46
N ALA A 205 -20.31 -8.92 -1.51
CA ALA A 205 -20.99 -8.55 -2.75
C ALA A 205 -20.02 -7.87 -3.75
N ALA A 206 -19.09 -7.05 -3.27
CA ALA A 206 -18.16 -6.30 -4.10
C ALA A 206 -17.21 -7.20 -4.93
N ILE A 207 -16.95 -8.43 -4.46
CA ILE A 207 -16.09 -9.40 -5.16
C ILE A 207 -16.79 -10.75 -5.37
N ALA A 208 -18.13 -10.80 -5.37
CA ALA A 208 -18.90 -12.04 -5.45
C ALA A 208 -18.54 -12.88 -6.69
N GLU A 209 -18.28 -12.23 -7.82
CA GLU A 209 -17.92 -12.90 -9.08
C GLU A 209 -16.48 -13.48 -9.08
N GLU A 210 -15.62 -13.02 -8.18
CA GLU A 210 -14.20 -13.39 -8.13
C GLU A 210 -13.95 -14.69 -7.35
N THR A 211 -14.77 -15.70 -7.59
CA THR A 211 -14.79 -16.97 -6.83
C THR A 211 -13.47 -17.73 -6.94
N ALA A 212 -12.84 -17.75 -8.11
CA ALA A 212 -11.61 -18.48 -8.37
C ALA A 212 -10.43 -17.95 -7.53
N LEU A 213 -10.23 -16.62 -7.49
CA LEU A 213 -9.16 -16.00 -6.70
C LEU A 213 -9.41 -16.13 -5.19
N GLN A 214 -10.66 -16.02 -4.76
CA GLN A 214 -11.02 -16.24 -3.35
C GLN A 214 -10.71 -17.68 -2.93
N ALA A 215 -11.15 -18.67 -3.72
CA ALA A 215 -10.89 -20.09 -3.44
C ALA A 215 -9.38 -20.40 -3.44
N LEU A 216 -8.61 -19.80 -4.35
CA LEU A 216 -7.15 -19.93 -4.37
C LEU A 216 -6.53 -19.45 -3.06
N LEU A 217 -6.90 -18.28 -2.55
CA LEU A 217 -6.33 -17.70 -1.33
C LEU A 217 -6.63 -18.57 -0.09
N VAL A 218 -7.86 -19.10 0.00
CA VAL A 218 -8.27 -20.03 1.07
C VAL A 218 -7.51 -21.36 0.97
N ARG A 219 -7.44 -21.95 -0.23
CA ARG A 219 -6.70 -23.21 -0.49
C ARG A 219 -5.24 -23.11 -0.06
N GLU A 220 -4.62 -21.98 -0.34
CA GLU A 220 -3.21 -21.73 -0.04
C GLU A 220 -2.96 -21.22 1.39
N LYS A 221 -4.01 -21.16 2.22
CA LYS A 221 -3.99 -20.75 3.63
C LYS A 221 -3.37 -19.36 3.83
N VAL A 222 -3.71 -18.44 2.95
CA VAL A 222 -3.33 -17.04 3.09
C VAL A 222 -4.34 -16.40 4.01
N GLU A 223 -3.97 -16.10 5.25
CA GLU A 223 -4.88 -15.47 6.21
C GLU A 223 -5.43 -14.13 5.71
N ALA A 224 -6.73 -13.93 5.91
CA ALA A 224 -7.39 -12.66 5.66
C ALA A 224 -6.75 -11.56 6.53
N ALA A 225 -6.76 -10.32 6.03
CA ALA A 225 -6.17 -9.19 6.73
C ALA A 225 -6.95 -7.91 6.43
N ARG A 226 -6.71 -6.85 7.21
CA ARG A 226 -7.30 -5.53 6.98
C ARG A 226 -6.28 -4.56 6.42
N ARG A 227 -6.72 -3.70 5.51
CA ARG A 227 -5.93 -2.58 4.98
C ARG A 227 -6.80 -1.33 4.90
N ALA A 228 -6.28 -0.20 5.37
CA ALA A 228 -6.95 1.09 5.24
C ALA A 228 -7.31 1.38 3.77
N MET A 229 -8.56 1.79 3.52
CA MET A 229 -9.09 2.13 2.20
C MET A 229 -8.48 3.44 1.68
N LEU A 230 -8.32 4.42 2.55
CA LEU A 230 -7.73 5.72 2.25
C LEU A 230 -6.30 5.81 2.78
N LEU A 231 -5.50 6.64 2.11
CA LEU A 231 -4.14 6.98 2.45
C LEU A 231 -4.07 8.50 2.60
N TYR A 232 -3.61 8.96 3.76
CA TYR A 232 -3.39 10.37 4.02
C TYR A 232 -1.88 10.66 4.04
N PRO A 233 -1.32 11.29 2.98
CA PRO A 233 0.07 11.71 2.98
C PRO A 233 0.34 12.65 4.15
N GLN A 234 1.25 12.27 5.03
CA GLN A 234 1.59 13.07 6.21
C GLN A 234 2.61 14.13 5.84
N GLN A 235 2.51 15.31 6.43
CA GLN A 235 3.42 16.43 6.16
C GLN A 235 3.50 16.75 4.65
N LEU A 236 2.36 16.63 3.94
CA LEU A 236 2.28 16.97 2.53
C LEU A 236 2.59 18.47 2.35
N SER A 237 3.60 18.74 1.55
CA SER A 237 3.98 20.09 1.12
C SER A 237 4.44 20.03 -0.32
N TRP A 238 4.28 21.14 -1.03
CA TRP A 238 4.71 21.25 -2.41
C TRP A 238 5.28 22.64 -2.70
N ASN A 239 6.18 22.69 -3.67
CA ASN A 239 6.79 23.93 -4.14
C ASN A 239 6.93 23.89 -5.66
N TRP A 240 6.33 24.86 -6.34
CA TRP A 240 6.48 25.04 -7.78
C TRP A 240 7.81 25.71 -8.07
N TRP A 241 8.65 25.09 -8.90
CA TRP A 241 9.92 25.69 -9.35
C TRP A 241 9.68 26.62 -10.55
N ASP A 242 8.71 26.27 -11.38
CA ASP A 242 8.21 27.01 -12.55
C ASP A 242 6.76 26.56 -12.84
N ASP A 243 6.20 26.93 -13.99
CA ASP A 243 4.81 26.58 -14.34
C ASP A 243 4.58 25.10 -14.68
N VAL A 244 5.65 24.33 -14.93
CA VAL A 244 5.58 22.94 -15.41
C VAL A 244 6.32 21.95 -14.52
N THR A 245 6.87 22.41 -13.38
CA THR A 245 7.68 21.60 -12.47
C THR A 245 7.29 21.85 -11.01
N VAL A 246 6.90 20.79 -10.31
CA VAL A 246 6.55 20.82 -8.88
C VAL A 246 7.32 19.78 -8.08
N GLU A 247 7.89 20.21 -6.96
CA GLU A 247 8.46 19.32 -5.95
C GLU A 247 7.42 19.02 -4.87
N LEU A 248 7.19 17.75 -4.59
CA LEU A 248 6.30 17.24 -3.56
C LEU A 248 7.11 16.58 -2.45
N ARG A 249 6.76 16.85 -1.20
CA ARG A 249 7.31 16.16 -0.02
C ARG A 249 6.18 15.63 0.85
N PHE A 250 6.28 14.36 1.22
CA PHE A 250 5.31 13.73 2.11
C PHE A 250 5.87 12.43 2.72
N TRP A 251 5.28 12.01 3.84
CA TRP A 251 5.56 10.75 4.50
C TRP A 251 4.41 9.78 4.32
N LEU A 252 4.71 8.50 4.01
CA LEU A 252 3.71 7.43 3.94
C LEU A 252 4.06 6.27 4.89
N PRO A 253 3.05 5.62 5.51
CA PRO A 253 3.28 4.44 6.32
C PRO A 253 3.70 3.23 5.48
N ALA A 254 4.31 2.24 6.14
CA ALA A 254 4.75 1.01 5.50
C ALA A 254 3.61 0.32 4.72
N GLY A 255 3.93 -0.17 3.52
CA GLY A 255 2.96 -0.84 2.65
C GLY A 255 2.06 0.11 1.85
N SER A 256 2.30 1.42 1.91
CA SER A 256 1.69 2.42 1.02
C SER A 256 2.70 2.86 -0.06
N PHE A 257 2.21 3.39 -1.17
CA PHE A 257 3.04 3.70 -2.34
C PHE A 257 2.88 5.17 -2.74
N ALA A 258 3.99 5.83 -3.07
CA ALA A 258 3.98 7.20 -3.58
C ALA A 258 3.25 7.29 -4.95
N THR A 259 3.30 6.22 -5.72
CA THR A 259 2.57 6.05 -6.98
C THR A 259 1.07 6.25 -6.82
N SER A 260 0.48 5.77 -5.71
CA SER A 260 -0.95 5.97 -5.41
C SER A 260 -1.29 7.44 -5.17
N VAL A 261 -0.34 8.26 -4.70
CA VAL A 261 -0.51 9.71 -4.55
C VAL A 261 -0.38 10.40 -5.91
N VAL A 262 0.66 10.08 -6.66
CA VAL A 262 0.95 10.68 -7.98
C VAL A 262 -0.16 10.37 -8.99
N ARG A 263 -0.75 9.17 -8.94
CA ARG A 263 -1.91 8.77 -9.74
C ARG A 263 -3.08 9.73 -9.67
N GLU A 264 -3.33 10.31 -8.50
CA GLU A 264 -4.44 11.24 -8.32
C GLU A 264 -4.10 12.67 -8.78
N LEU A 265 -2.83 12.93 -9.13
CA LEU A 265 -2.33 14.22 -9.61
C LEU A 265 -2.22 14.28 -11.14
N ILE A 266 -1.69 13.24 -11.77
CA ILE A 266 -1.39 13.24 -13.21
C ILE A 266 -1.68 11.89 -13.85
N ASN A 267 -2.05 11.93 -15.13
CA ASN A 267 -2.08 10.74 -15.97
C ASN A 267 -0.68 10.54 -16.57
N THR A 268 -0.06 9.38 -16.34
CA THR A 268 1.19 9.02 -17.03
C THR A 268 0.89 8.10 -18.21
N THR A 269 1.35 8.46 -19.40
CA THR A 269 1.23 7.61 -20.60
C THR A 269 2.54 6.86 -20.90
N GLY A 270 2.44 5.69 -21.54
CA GLY A 270 3.62 4.94 -22.06
C GLY A 270 4.21 3.93 -21.07
N ASP A 271 5.51 3.61 -21.18
CA ASP A 271 6.21 2.63 -20.31
C ASP A 271 6.18 2.99 -18.81
N TYR A 272 5.86 4.26 -18.50
CA TYR A 272 5.66 4.83 -17.16
C TYR A 272 4.24 4.68 -16.61
N ALA A 273 3.32 4.07 -17.37
CA ALA A 273 1.98 3.69 -16.92
C ALA A 273 2.03 2.85 -15.64
N ASN A 274 3.08 2.02 -15.49
CA ASN A 274 3.28 1.18 -14.29
C ASN A 274 3.55 1.98 -12.98
N ILE A 275 3.79 3.30 -13.08
CA ILE A 275 4.03 4.20 -11.94
C ILE A 275 2.71 4.86 -11.49
N ALA A 276 1.64 4.85 -12.27
CA ALA A 276 0.39 5.52 -11.90
C ALA A 276 -0.91 4.76 -12.22
N GLU A 277 -0.88 3.60 -12.88
CA GLU A 277 -2.09 2.83 -13.19
C GLU A 277 -2.51 1.85 -12.09
#